data_AF-A0A9N9KEU6-F1
#
_entry.id   AF-A0A9N9KEU6-F1
#
_cell.length_a   1.000
_cell.length_b   1.000
_cell.length_c   1.000
_cell.angle_alpha   90.00
_cell.angle_beta   90.00
_cell.angle_gamma   90.00
#
_symmetry.space_group_name_H-M   'P 1'
#
loop_
_entity.id
_entity.type
_entity.pdbx_description
1 polymer ?
#
loop_
_entity_poly.entity_id
_entity_poly.type
_entity_poly.pdbx_seq_one_letter_code
_entity_poly.pdbx_strand_id
1 'polypeptide(L)'
;MSSEKNFPAQTVKQASPSQPTSNSLAKAATIPSELIFQIFKYVTSTTDLKSCILVCKSWCRCGVEQLWHKPVFTSNQSLFKLLFTLSRGSQTFPYSFLIRRLNFSFLGENITDQILSRLSSCERLERLTLGGCIRITDTGLLRLLEKADGLIALD
;
A
#
# COMPACT_ATOMS: atom_id res chain seq x y z
N MET A 1 -4.98 39.39 -78.55
CA MET A 1 -5.79 38.42 -77.77
C MET A 1 -4.85 37.80 -76.76
N SER A 2 -4.89 38.31 -75.54
CA SER A 2 -3.83 38.18 -74.55
C SER A 2 -4.24 37.26 -73.40
N SER A 3 -3.31 36.40 -73.02
CA SER A 3 -2.96 35.99 -71.65
C SER A 3 -3.88 35.02 -70.90
N GLU A 4 -3.47 33.75 -70.93
CA GLU A 4 -3.75 32.70 -69.94
C GLU A 4 -3.37 33.15 -68.51
N LYS A 5 -4.27 32.92 -67.55
CA LYS A 5 -3.97 33.00 -66.11
C LYS A 5 -3.74 31.60 -65.56
N ASN A 6 -2.49 31.36 -65.17
CA ASN A 6 -1.98 30.17 -64.52
C ASN A 6 -2.40 30.18 -63.02
N PHE A 7 -3.03 29.12 -62.53
CA PHE A 7 -3.31 28.91 -61.10
C PHE A 7 -2.36 27.84 -60.55
N PRO A 8 -1.70 28.02 -59.40
CA PRO A 8 -0.76 27.04 -58.87
C PRO A 8 -1.48 25.86 -58.20
N ALA A 9 -0.99 24.65 -58.48
CA ALA A 9 -1.41 23.40 -57.87
C ALA A 9 -1.04 23.37 -56.37
N GLN A 10 -2.04 23.14 -55.51
CA GLN A 10 -1.81 22.86 -54.10
C GLN A 10 -1.20 21.46 -53.94
N THR A 11 0.07 21.43 -53.53
CA THR A 11 0.75 20.20 -53.10
C THR A 11 0.14 19.72 -51.79
N VAL A 12 -0.60 18.61 -51.84
CA VAL A 12 -1.01 17.85 -50.66
C VAL A 12 0.25 17.27 -50.02
N LYS A 13 0.69 17.83 -48.88
CA LYS A 13 1.70 17.21 -48.03
C LYS A 13 1.11 15.91 -47.46
N GLN A 14 1.48 14.78 -48.06
CA GLN A 14 1.31 13.47 -47.44
C GLN A 14 2.07 13.46 -46.11
N ALA A 15 1.33 13.39 -45.00
CA ALA A 15 1.88 13.13 -43.69
C ALA A 15 2.43 11.70 -43.65
N SER A 16 3.72 11.57 -43.38
CA SER A 16 4.41 10.30 -43.18
C SER A 16 3.85 9.57 -41.94
N PRO A 17 3.81 8.23 -41.92
CA PRO A 17 3.32 7.48 -40.76
C PRO A 17 4.22 7.73 -39.55
N SER A 18 3.60 8.22 -38.47
CA SER A 18 4.23 8.48 -37.18
C SER A 18 4.92 7.21 -36.66
N GLN A 19 6.23 7.31 -36.47
CA GLN A 19 7.05 6.33 -35.75
C GLN A 19 6.45 6.01 -34.37
N PRO A 20 6.61 4.77 -33.87
CA PRO A 20 6.12 4.40 -32.55
C PRO A 20 6.77 5.29 -31.49
N THR A 21 5.93 6.05 -30.78
CA THR A 21 6.35 6.90 -29.67
C THR A 21 7.12 6.06 -28.66
N SER A 22 8.42 6.35 -28.49
CA SER A 22 9.20 5.86 -27.34
C SER A 22 8.41 6.19 -26.07
N ASN A 23 7.98 5.17 -25.33
CA ASN A 23 7.23 5.30 -24.08
C ASN A 23 8.05 6.16 -23.09
N SER A 24 7.80 7.47 -23.05
CA SER A 24 8.39 8.37 -22.06
C SER A 24 7.77 7.99 -20.71
N LEU A 25 8.51 7.23 -19.90
CA LEU A 25 8.07 6.91 -18.54
C LEU A 25 7.83 8.23 -17.79
N ALA A 26 6.72 8.29 -17.05
CA ALA A 26 6.45 9.39 -16.15
C ALA A 26 7.66 9.60 -15.21
N LYS A 27 8.11 10.85 -15.03
CA LYS A 27 9.29 11.18 -14.21
C LYS A 27 9.24 10.58 -12.79
N ALA A 28 8.05 10.43 -12.21
CA ALA A 28 7.89 9.79 -10.91
C ALA A 28 8.32 8.30 -10.92
N ALA A 29 8.14 7.60 -12.04
CA ALA A 29 8.49 6.19 -12.18
C ALA A 29 9.99 5.94 -12.37
N THR A 30 10.78 6.99 -12.65
CA THR A 30 12.25 6.90 -12.79
C THR A 30 12.99 7.13 -11.47
N ILE A 31 12.27 7.44 -10.38
CA ILE A 31 12.87 7.70 -9.06
C ILE A 31 13.27 6.35 -8.41
N PRO A 32 14.53 6.19 -7.95
CA PRO A 32 14.97 5.02 -7.19
C PRO A 32 14.21 4.81 -5.89
N SER A 33 14.08 3.57 -5.43
CA SER A 33 13.31 3.21 -4.23
C SER A 33 13.80 3.91 -2.96
N GLU A 34 15.11 4.12 -2.84
CA GLU A 34 15.72 4.83 -1.71
C GLU A 34 15.19 6.26 -1.59
N LEU A 35 15.09 6.96 -2.71
CA LEU A 35 14.55 8.32 -2.75
C LEU A 35 13.04 8.34 -2.52
N ILE A 36 12.30 7.35 -3.03
CA ILE A 36 10.88 7.20 -2.72
C ILE A 36 10.68 7.01 -1.20
N PHE A 37 11.49 6.17 -0.55
CA PHE A 37 11.44 6.00 0.90
C PHE A 37 11.76 7.28 1.65
N GLN A 38 12.76 8.05 1.22
CA GLN A 38 13.06 9.36 1.83
C GLN A 38 11.90 10.34 1.65
N ILE A 39 11.27 10.40 0.46
CA ILE A 39 10.08 11.22 0.23
C ILE A 39 8.96 10.80 1.19
N PHE A 40 8.70 9.50 1.30
CA PHE A 40 7.62 8.99 2.14
C PHE A 40 7.83 9.23 3.63
N LYS A 41 9.05 9.47 4.12
CA LYS A 41 9.27 9.95 5.50
C LYS A 41 8.54 11.26 5.81
N TYR A 42 8.25 12.07 4.78
CA TYR A 42 7.55 13.34 4.91
C TYR A 42 6.06 13.24 4.58
N VAL A 43 5.58 12.08 4.12
CA VAL A 43 4.15 11.84 3.83
C VAL A 43 3.47 11.32 5.10
N THR A 44 2.99 12.23 5.94
CA THR A 44 2.39 11.89 7.24
C THR A 44 0.91 11.52 7.17
N SER A 45 0.22 11.94 6.10
CA SER A 45 -1.19 11.67 5.87
C SER A 45 -1.40 10.33 5.19
N THR A 46 -2.22 9.47 5.80
CA THR A 46 -2.64 8.20 5.18
C THR A 46 -3.37 8.42 3.85
N THR A 47 -4.08 9.54 3.68
CA THR A 47 -4.77 9.87 2.43
C THR A 47 -3.76 10.17 1.32
N ASP A 48 -2.72 10.93 1.62
CA ASP A 48 -1.69 11.28 0.63
C ASP A 48 -0.84 10.06 0.27
N LEU A 49 -0.54 9.20 1.26
CA LEU A 49 0.13 7.93 1.02
C LEU A 49 -0.70 7.01 0.11
N LYS A 50 -2.03 6.98 0.27
CA LYS A 50 -2.93 6.25 -0.65
C LYS A 50 -2.86 6.81 -2.07
N SER A 51 -2.79 8.13 -2.24
CA SER A 51 -2.59 8.73 -3.57
C SER A 51 -1.23 8.36 -4.16
N CYS A 52 -0.16 8.35 -3.34
CA CYS A 52 1.19 8.00 -3.75
C CYS A 52 1.30 6.58 -4.31
N ILE A 53 0.67 5.59 -3.67
CA ILE A 53 0.74 4.18 -4.13
C ILE A 53 0.02 3.93 -5.46
N LEU A 54 -0.82 4.87 -5.92
CA LEU A 54 -1.52 4.78 -7.20
C LEU A 54 -0.73 5.38 -8.38
N VAL A 55 0.40 6.04 -8.12
CA VAL A 55 1.20 6.72 -9.16
C VAL A 55 1.84 5.72 -10.12
N CYS A 56 2.59 4.73 -9.59
CA CYS A 56 3.23 3.69 -10.38
C CYS A 56 3.62 2.48 -9.51
N LYS A 57 4.09 1.39 -10.15
CA LYS A 57 4.50 0.15 -9.47
C LYS A 57 5.62 0.36 -8.43
N SER A 58 6.60 1.23 -8.71
CA SER A 58 7.72 1.49 -7.78
C SER A 58 7.22 2.18 -6.49
N TRP A 59 6.39 3.21 -6.65
CA TRP A 59 5.77 3.92 -5.53
C TRP A 59 4.82 3.04 -4.74
N CYS A 60 4.04 2.20 -5.42
CA CYS A 60 3.17 1.20 -4.79
C CYS A 60 3.95 0.25 -3.88
N ARG A 61 5.07 -0.31 -4.37
CA ARG A 61 5.93 -1.23 -3.60
C ARG A 61 6.51 -0.57 -2.36
N CYS A 62 6.97 0.67 -2.44
CA CYS A 62 7.54 1.37 -1.28
C CYS A 62 6.45 1.79 -0.29
N GLY A 63 5.26 2.18 -0.79
CA GLY A 63 4.22 2.78 0.03
C GLY A 63 3.33 1.74 0.71
N VAL A 64 3.16 0.56 0.10
CA VAL A 64 2.39 -0.53 0.72
C VAL A 64 3.04 -1.00 2.02
N GLU A 65 4.38 -1.08 2.06
CA GLU A 65 5.11 -1.42 3.28
C GLU A 65 4.83 -0.42 4.40
N GLN A 66 4.89 0.88 4.11
CA GLN A 66 4.58 1.91 5.11
C GLN A 66 3.12 1.92 5.55
N LEU A 67 2.18 1.71 4.62
CA LEU A 67 0.75 1.68 4.91
C LEU A 67 0.39 0.51 5.84
N TRP A 68 1.00 -0.66 5.61
CA TRP A 68 0.75 -1.87 6.38
C TRP A 68 1.64 -2.02 7.61
N HIS A 69 2.70 -1.22 7.74
CA HIS A 69 3.57 -1.20 8.92
C HIS A 69 2.79 -0.98 10.23
N LYS A 70 1.86 -0.02 10.23
CA LYS A 70 1.00 0.32 11.37
C LYS A 70 -0.43 0.57 10.88
N PRO A 71 -1.22 -0.49 10.62
CA PRO A 71 -2.61 -0.32 10.22
C PRO A 71 -3.39 0.44 11.29
N VAL A 72 -4.10 1.48 10.88
CA VAL A 72 -4.96 2.28 11.75
C VAL A 72 -6.38 1.78 11.64
N PHE A 73 -6.98 1.44 12.78
CA PHE A 73 -8.36 1.01 12.84
C PHE A 73 -9.26 2.16 13.28
N THR A 74 -10.21 2.54 12.43
CA THR A 74 -11.24 3.55 12.74
C THR A 74 -12.58 2.94 13.08
N SER A 75 -12.73 1.63 12.88
CA SER A 75 -13.97 0.87 13.11
C SER A 75 -13.71 -0.63 13.09
N ASN A 76 -14.65 -1.43 13.61
CA ASN A 76 -14.63 -2.88 13.45
C ASN A 76 -14.55 -3.33 11.98
N GLN A 77 -15.18 -2.59 11.07
CA GLN A 77 -15.13 -2.89 9.64
C GLN A 77 -13.70 -2.82 9.08
N SER A 78 -12.88 -1.87 9.56
CA SER A 78 -11.47 -1.77 9.14
C SER A 78 -10.64 -2.97 9.62
N LEU A 79 -10.91 -3.49 10.82
CA LEU A 79 -10.30 -4.72 11.31
C LEU A 79 -10.71 -5.92 10.46
N PHE A 80 -12.00 -6.09 10.17
CA PHE A 80 -12.46 -7.20 9.33
C PHE A 80 -11.89 -7.15 7.91
N LYS A 81 -11.71 -5.94 7.33
CA LYS A 81 -11.02 -5.79 6.03
C LYS A 81 -9.57 -6.28 6.10
N LEU A 82 -8.86 -5.98 7.18
CA LEU A 82 -7.50 -6.48 7.41
C LEU A 82 -7.51 -8.01 7.51
N LEU A 83 -8.33 -8.57 8.40
CA LEU A 83 -8.42 -10.03 8.60
C LEU A 83 -8.77 -10.76 7.30
N PHE A 84 -9.74 -10.22 6.54
CA PHE A 84 -10.12 -10.78 5.25
C PHE A 84 -8.95 -10.76 4.26
N THR A 85 -8.21 -9.64 4.20
CA THR A 85 -7.03 -9.52 3.33
C THR A 85 -5.97 -10.55 3.69
N LEU A 86 -5.69 -10.74 4.99
CA LEU A 86 -4.73 -11.75 5.47
C LEU A 86 -5.17 -13.19 5.18
N SER A 87 -6.47 -13.46 5.12
CA SER A 87 -7.00 -14.80 4.81
C SER A 87 -7.04 -15.18 3.33
N ARG A 88 -6.72 -14.24 2.41
CA ARG A 88 -6.73 -14.52 0.97
C ARG A 88 -5.61 -15.49 0.60
N GLY A 89 -5.92 -16.54 -0.17
CA GLY A 89 -4.91 -17.49 -0.68
C GLY A 89 -4.02 -16.95 -1.78
N SER A 90 -4.47 -15.93 -2.53
CA SER A 90 -3.66 -15.21 -3.53
C SER A 90 -3.62 -13.74 -3.17
N GLN A 91 -2.45 -13.29 -2.70
CA GLN A 91 -2.20 -11.92 -2.26
C GLN A 91 -1.17 -11.25 -3.19
N THR A 92 -1.38 -9.97 -3.49
CA THR A 92 -0.43 -9.16 -4.28
C THR A 92 0.87 -8.90 -3.52
N PHE A 93 0.78 -8.78 -2.20
CA PHE A 93 1.89 -8.53 -1.28
C PHE A 93 1.76 -9.46 -0.07
N PRO A 94 2.87 -9.81 0.59
CA PRO A 94 2.84 -10.59 1.83
C PRO A 94 2.40 -9.70 3.01
N TYR A 95 1.13 -9.32 3.04
CA TYR A 95 0.62 -8.27 3.93
C TYR A 95 0.87 -8.53 5.41
N SER A 96 0.80 -9.78 5.86
CA SER A 96 1.08 -10.14 7.27
C SER A 96 2.52 -9.84 7.67
N PHE A 97 3.48 -10.02 6.75
CA PHE A 97 4.90 -9.75 6.98
C PHE A 97 5.24 -8.25 6.98
N LEU A 98 4.35 -7.42 6.46
CA LEU A 98 4.49 -5.96 6.49
C LEU A 98 4.03 -5.36 7.83
N ILE A 99 3.18 -6.06 8.57
CA ILE A 99 2.63 -5.57 9.85
C ILE A 99 3.68 -5.69 10.94
N ARG A 100 4.01 -4.54 11.55
CA ARG A 100 4.95 -4.45 12.67
C ARG A 100 4.33 -3.87 13.93
N ARG A 101 3.24 -3.11 13.82
CA ARG A 101 2.59 -2.46 14.95
C ARG A 101 1.08 -2.62 14.90
N LEU A 102 0.51 -3.25 15.91
CA LEU A 102 -0.94 -3.38 16.09
C LEU A 102 -1.36 -2.62 17.34
N ASN A 103 -2.42 -1.82 17.22
CA ASN A 103 -3.02 -1.13 18.36
C ASN A 103 -4.52 -1.37 18.32
N PHE A 104 -5.04 -1.94 19.41
CA PHE A 104 -6.45 -2.28 19.56
C PHE A 104 -7.17 -1.44 20.61
N SER A 105 -6.57 -0.34 21.08
CA SER A 105 -7.13 0.47 22.17
C SER A 105 -8.54 0.99 21.91
N PHE A 106 -8.88 1.24 20.64
CA PHE A 106 -10.21 1.71 20.23
C PHE A 106 -11.18 0.59 19.85
N LEU A 107 -10.75 -0.68 19.91
CA LEU A 107 -11.51 -1.85 19.50
C LEU A 107 -11.67 -2.89 20.63
N GLY A 108 -11.27 -2.57 21.86
CA GLY A 108 -11.01 -3.54 22.92
C GLY A 108 -12.11 -4.56 23.20
N GLU A 109 -13.39 -4.13 23.25
CA GLU A 109 -14.54 -5.04 23.48
C GLU A 109 -14.77 -6.05 22.34
N ASN A 110 -14.22 -5.79 21.16
CA ASN A 110 -14.38 -6.63 19.98
C ASN A 110 -13.20 -7.57 19.77
N ILE A 111 -12.06 -7.35 20.42
CA ILE A 111 -10.88 -8.21 20.29
C ILE A 111 -11.03 -9.45 21.17
N THR A 112 -10.90 -10.62 20.54
CA THR A 112 -10.98 -11.92 21.18
C THR A 112 -9.80 -12.80 20.79
N ASP A 113 -9.57 -13.88 21.52
CA ASP A 113 -8.57 -14.89 21.16
C ASP A 113 -8.72 -15.44 19.74
N GLN A 114 -9.96 -15.53 19.24
CA GLN A 114 -10.21 -15.95 17.87
C GLN A 114 -9.68 -14.92 16.86
N ILE A 115 -9.82 -13.63 17.14
CA ILE A 115 -9.25 -12.57 16.31
C ILE A 115 -7.72 -12.62 16.38
N LEU A 116 -7.15 -12.74 17.58
CA LEU A 116 -5.70 -12.87 17.76
C LEU A 116 -5.14 -14.05 16.98
N SER A 117 -5.82 -15.20 16.99
CA SER A 117 -5.39 -16.38 16.22
C SER A 117 -5.31 -16.14 14.71
N ARG A 118 -6.16 -15.27 14.15
CA ARG A 118 -6.13 -14.89 12.73
C ARG A 118 -4.99 -13.93 12.38
N LEU A 119 -4.38 -13.33 13.39
CA LEU A 119 -3.23 -12.43 13.28
C LEU A 119 -1.90 -13.14 13.52
N SER A 120 -1.90 -14.43 13.87
CA SER A 120 -0.69 -15.25 14.13
C SER A 120 0.30 -15.33 12.96
N SER A 121 -0.13 -15.00 11.74
CA SER A 121 0.75 -14.89 10.57
C SER A 121 1.58 -13.60 10.53
N CYS A 122 1.39 -12.67 11.48
CA CYS A 122 2.14 -11.41 11.58
C CYS A 122 3.47 -11.64 12.33
N GLU A 123 4.38 -12.36 11.67
CA GLU A 123 5.65 -12.84 12.27
C GLU A 123 6.65 -11.71 12.59
N ARG A 124 6.46 -10.51 12.04
CA ARG A 124 7.33 -9.33 12.26
C ARG A 124 6.76 -8.30 13.22
N LEU A 125 5.80 -8.71 14.04
CA LEU A 125 5.19 -7.83 15.03
C LEU A 125 6.25 -7.35 16.03
N GLU A 126 6.45 -6.04 16.11
CA GLU A 126 7.38 -5.38 17.03
C GLU A 126 6.66 -4.75 18.21
N ARG A 127 5.43 -4.28 18.02
CA ARG A 127 4.63 -3.62 19.07
C ARG A 127 3.18 -4.04 19.01
N LEU A 128 2.62 -4.37 20.17
CA LEU A 128 1.21 -4.72 20.34
C LEU A 128 0.62 -3.91 21.49
N THR A 129 -0.44 -3.14 21.23
CA THR A 129 -1.18 -2.40 22.27
C THR A 129 -2.57 -3.00 22.43
N LEU A 130 -2.90 -3.42 23.65
CA LEU A 130 -4.10 -4.15 24.04
C LEU A 130 -4.98 -3.40 25.04
N GLY A 131 -4.67 -2.13 25.34
CA GLY A 131 -5.50 -1.31 26.23
C GLY A 131 -7.00 -1.45 25.95
N GLY A 132 -7.82 -1.66 26.98
CA GLY A 132 -9.27 -1.85 26.83
C GLY A 132 -9.72 -3.21 26.25
N CYS A 133 -8.81 -4.12 25.88
CA CYS A 133 -9.16 -5.48 25.48
C CYS A 133 -9.48 -6.32 26.73
N ILE A 134 -10.75 -6.67 26.92
CA ILE A 134 -11.22 -7.43 28.09
C ILE A 134 -11.60 -8.89 27.79
N ARG A 135 -11.53 -9.31 26.52
CA ARG A 135 -11.94 -10.65 26.05
C ARG A 135 -10.79 -11.47 25.48
N ILE A 136 -9.57 -11.11 25.84
CA ILE A 136 -8.34 -11.83 25.47
C ILE A 136 -7.84 -12.62 26.67
N THR A 137 -7.23 -13.76 26.40
CA THR A 137 -6.55 -14.58 27.42
C THR A 137 -5.09 -14.78 27.06
N ASP A 138 -4.30 -15.24 28.03
CA ASP A 138 -2.90 -15.60 27.81
C ASP A 138 -2.75 -16.65 26.70
N THR A 139 -3.71 -17.55 26.55
CA THR A 139 -3.68 -18.57 25.49
C THR A 139 -3.82 -17.93 24.10
N GLY A 140 -4.69 -16.93 23.96
CA GLY A 140 -4.82 -16.18 22.70
C GLY A 140 -3.57 -15.37 22.38
N LEU A 141 -2.97 -14.74 23.39
CA LEU A 141 -1.74 -13.97 23.23
C LEU A 141 -0.54 -14.85 22.88
N LEU A 142 -0.35 -15.97 23.59
CA LEU A 142 0.73 -16.91 23.28
C LEU A 142 0.64 -17.42 21.84
N ARG A 143 -0.56 -17.72 21.35
CA ARG A 143 -0.74 -18.13 19.94
C ARG A 143 -0.46 -17.03 18.92
N LEU A 144 -0.74 -15.77 19.25
CA LEU A 144 -0.34 -14.65 18.39
C LEU A 144 1.18 -14.47 18.36
N LEU A 145 1.82 -14.64 19.51
CA LEU A 145 3.24 -14.34 19.70
C LEU A 145 4.16 -15.53 19.42
N GLU A 146 3.62 -16.72 19.17
CA GLU A 146 4.38 -17.96 18.93
C GLU A 146 5.48 -17.82 17.87
N LYS A 147 5.24 -16.97 16.85
CA LYS A 147 6.20 -16.70 15.76
C LYS A 147 6.72 -15.25 15.74
N ALA A 148 6.36 -14.44 16.72
CA ALA A 148 6.69 -13.02 16.76
C ALA A 148 7.96 -12.80 17.61
N ASP A 149 9.10 -13.31 17.14
CA ASP A 149 10.37 -13.25 17.88
C ASP A 149 10.93 -11.83 18.02
N GLY A 150 10.43 -10.90 17.20
CA GLY A 150 10.87 -9.50 17.15
C GLY A 150 10.07 -8.54 18.04
N LEU A 151 9.25 -9.03 18.99
CA LEU A 151 8.43 -8.16 19.82
C LEU A 151 9.29 -7.33 20.80
N ILE A 152 9.16 -6.01 20.73
CA ILE A 152 9.92 -5.03 21.52
C ILE A 152 9.05 -4.41 22.61
N ALA A 153 7.73 -4.28 22.38
CA ALA A 153 6.80 -3.73 23.36
C ALA A 153 5.43 -4.41 23.32
N LEU A 154 4.89 -4.66 24.51
CA LEU A 154 3.54 -5.11 24.76
C LEU A 154 2.92 -4.17 25.79
N ASP A 155 1.93 -3.38 25.37
CA ASP A 155 1.30 -2.30 26.15
C ASP A 155 -0.20 -2.56 26.36
#